data_AF-A0A3A5MT90-F1
#
_entry.id   AF-A0A3A5MT90-F1
#
_cell.length_a   1.000
_cell.length_b   1.000
_cell.length_c   1.000
_cell.angle_alpha   90.00
_cell.angle_beta   90.00
_cell.angle_gamma   90.00
#
_symmetry.space_group_name_H-M   'P 1'
#
loop_
_entity.id
_entity.type
_entity.pdbx_description
1 polymer ?
#
loop_
_entity_poly.entity_id
_entity_poly.type
_entity_poly.pdbx_seq_one_letter_code
_entity_poly.pdbx_strand_id
1 'polypeptide(L)'
;MDTVTVPRSYYVTLAEVAAQHQGMLSGLRVTGGKSYDRPGDLLGTVLCETWLIDHSLVGLVGAAYVSALRAECAERSVAPPTLDETLKAIPFAMNEARYPSVDVEALMRVLAADIPGMVGQL
;
A
#
# COMPACT_ATOMS: atom_id res chain seq x y z
N MET A 1 30.93 18.83 2.32
CA MET A 1 30.09 17.69 1.90
C MET A 1 28.81 18.34 1.42
N ASP A 2 28.61 18.40 0.10
CA ASP A 2 27.51 19.16 -0.47
C ASP A 2 26.19 18.44 -0.22
N THR A 3 25.27 19.10 0.46
CA THR A 3 23.94 18.56 0.75
C THR A 3 23.09 18.64 -0.52
N VAL A 4 22.75 17.50 -1.10
CA VAL A 4 21.80 17.43 -2.21
C VAL A 4 20.37 17.47 -1.65
N THR A 5 19.57 18.42 -2.13
CA THR A 5 18.13 18.50 -1.79
C THR A 5 17.33 17.80 -2.88
N VAL A 6 16.62 16.74 -2.52
CA VAL A 6 15.70 16.04 -3.41
C VAL A 6 14.30 16.67 -3.27
N PRO A 7 13.64 17.11 -4.36
CA PRO A 7 12.30 17.69 -4.25
C PRO A 7 11.26 16.67 -3.81
N ARG A 8 10.28 17.11 -3.00
CA ARG A 8 9.19 16.26 -2.48
C ARG A 8 8.46 15.46 -3.57
N SER A 9 8.24 16.06 -4.74
CA SER A 9 7.54 15.42 -5.86
C SER A 9 8.19 14.11 -6.34
N TYR A 10 9.52 13.97 -6.19
CA TYR A 10 10.21 12.72 -6.51
C TYR A 10 9.86 11.61 -5.54
N TYR A 11 9.77 11.92 -4.24
CA TYR A 11 9.34 10.96 -3.22
C TYR A 11 7.88 10.55 -3.42
N VAL A 12 7.01 11.50 -3.77
CA VAL A 12 5.61 11.22 -4.12
C VAL A 12 5.54 10.21 -5.26
N THR A 13 6.23 10.51 -6.37
CA THR A 13 6.23 9.66 -7.56
C THR A 13 6.80 8.28 -7.26
N LEU A 14 7.92 8.21 -6.52
CA LEU A 14 8.55 6.95 -6.16
C LEU A 14 7.65 6.09 -5.28
N ALA A 15 7.03 6.69 -4.26
CA ALA A 15 6.15 5.98 -3.34
C ALA A 15 4.90 5.45 -4.05
N GLU A 16 4.31 6.27 -4.93
CA GLU A 16 3.14 5.88 -5.72
C GLU A 16 3.46 4.74 -6.69
N VAL A 17 4.56 4.84 -7.46
CA VAL A 17 4.98 3.78 -8.40
C VAL A 17 5.33 2.50 -7.66
N ALA A 18 6.01 2.58 -6.52
CA ALA A 18 6.30 1.42 -5.69
C ALA A 18 5.01 0.75 -5.22
N ALA A 19 4.03 1.54 -4.76
CA ALA A 19 2.74 1.04 -4.32
C ALA A 19 1.95 0.36 -5.45
N GLN A 20 1.89 0.98 -6.63
CA GLN A 20 1.26 0.41 -7.82
C GLN A 20 1.91 -0.92 -8.21
N HIS A 21 3.24 -0.98 -8.23
CA HIS A 21 3.97 -2.20 -8.55
C HIS A 21 3.67 -3.32 -7.56
N GLN A 22 3.66 -3.04 -6.26
CA GLN A 22 3.28 -4.03 -5.25
C GLN A 22 1.81 -4.46 -5.37
N GLY A 23 0.91 -3.53 -5.69
CA GLY A 23 -0.51 -3.80 -5.91
C GLY A 23 -0.72 -4.76 -7.09
N MET A 24 0.00 -4.49 -8.19
CA MET A 24 0.01 -5.36 -9.37
C MET A 24 0.48 -6.78 -9.03
N LEU A 25 1.61 -6.91 -8.32
CA LEU A 25 2.13 -8.21 -7.88
C LEU A 25 1.16 -8.97 -6.97
N SER A 26 0.47 -8.27 -6.06
CA SER A 26 -0.57 -8.90 -5.24
C SER A 26 -1.78 -9.33 -6.06
N GLY A 27 -2.22 -8.55 -7.04
CA GLY A 27 -3.27 -8.96 -7.98
C GLY A 27 -2.91 -10.22 -8.77
N LEU A 28 -1.66 -10.33 -9.24
CA LEU A 28 -1.13 -11.54 -9.88
C LEU A 28 -1.16 -12.76 -8.94
N ARG A 29 -0.87 -12.56 -7.65
CA ARG A 29 -0.92 -13.64 -6.64
C ARG A 29 -2.35 -14.12 -6.38
N VAL A 30 -3.28 -13.18 -6.24
CA VAL A 30 -4.72 -13.48 -6.07
C VAL A 30 -5.23 -14.28 -7.26
N THR A 31 -4.90 -13.85 -8.47
CA THR A 31 -5.40 -14.46 -9.72
C THR A 31 -4.73 -15.78 -10.06
N GLY A 32 -3.54 -16.06 -9.51
CA GLY A 32 -2.78 -17.31 -9.70
C GLY A 32 -3.32 -18.54 -8.97
N GLY A 33 -4.45 -18.45 -8.26
CA GLY A 33 -5.16 -19.60 -7.68
C GLY A 33 -4.51 -20.25 -6.46
N LYS A 34 -3.41 -19.72 -5.94
CA LYS A 34 -2.93 -20.05 -4.58
C LYS A 34 -3.81 -19.26 -3.60
N SER A 35 -4.29 -19.90 -2.53
CA SER A 35 -4.91 -19.19 -1.39
C SER A 35 -3.95 -18.11 -0.92
N TYR A 36 -4.13 -16.90 -1.44
CA TYR A 36 -3.32 -15.76 -1.08
C TYR A 36 -4.06 -15.07 0.05
N ASP A 37 -3.80 -15.53 1.27
CA ASP A 37 -4.54 -15.14 2.46
C ASP A 37 -4.21 -13.70 2.93
N ARG A 38 -3.30 -12.99 2.24
CA ARG A 38 -2.73 -11.73 2.71
C ARG A 38 -2.52 -10.68 1.61
N PRO A 39 -3.62 -10.14 1.04
CA PRO A 39 -3.57 -9.14 -0.02
C PRO A 39 -2.92 -7.81 0.34
N GLY A 40 -2.59 -7.55 1.60
CA GLY A 40 -1.88 -6.35 2.06
C GLY A 40 -0.40 -6.55 2.39
N ASP A 41 0.14 -7.78 2.32
CA ASP A 41 1.50 -8.05 2.82
C ASP A 41 2.58 -7.25 2.08
N LEU A 42 2.45 -7.15 0.76
CA LEU A 42 3.42 -6.41 -0.06
C LEU A 42 3.34 -4.89 0.15
N LEU A 43 2.22 -4.39 0.65
CA LEU A 43 2.01 -2.97 0.91
C LEU A 43 2.70 -2.52 2.21
N GLY A 44 2.76 -3.37 3.24
CA GLY A 44 3.25 -3.01 4.57
C GLY A 44 4.66 -2.40 4.57
N THR A 45 5.59 -2.96 3.80
CA THR A 45 6.95 -2.41 3.68
C THR A 45 6.95 -1.02 3.02
N VAL A 46 6.20 -0.83 1.94
CA VAL A 46 6.13 0.46 1.24
C VAL A 46 5.53 1.52 2.16
N LEU A 47 4.51 1.17 2.94
CA LEU A 47 3.91 2.07 3.92
C LEU A 47 4.86 2.46 5.04
N CYS A 48 5.63 1.52 5.60
CA CYS A 48 6.64 1.82 6.62
C CYS A 48 7.71 2.79 6.09
N GLU A 49 8.28 2.50 4.91
CA GLU A 49 9.32 3.34 4.31
C GLU A 49 8.75 4.73 3.95
N THR A 50 7.52 4.77 3.43
CA THR A 50 6.80 6.04 3.16
C THR A 50 6.58 6.81 4.45
N TRP A 51 6.19 6.14 5.54
CA TRP A 51 5.99 6.77 6.84
C TRP A 51 7.29 7.47 7.29
N LEU A 52 8.43 6.77 7.28
CA LEU A 52 9.70 7.35 7.71
C LEU A 52 10.14 8.59 6.89
N ILE A 53 9.64 8.75 5.66
CA ILE A 53 9.98 9.85 4.76
C ILE A 53 8.93 10.99 4.84
N ASP A 54 7.65 10.68 4.66
CA ASP A 54 6.54 11.63 4.66
C ASP A 54 5.19 10.91 4.96
N HIS A 55 4.72 11.02 6.21
CA HIS A 55 3.44 10.43 6.66
C HIS A 55 2.24 10.87 5.83
N SER A 56 2.27 12.07 5.22
CA SER A 56 1.13 12.58 4.46
C SER A 56 0.86 11.82 3.15
N LEU A 57 1.79 10.96 2.73
CA LEU A 57 1.67 10.17 1.51
C LEU A 57 1.02 8.80 1.72
N VAL A 58 0.81 8.39 2.97
CA VAL A 58 0.31 7.05 3.33
C VAL A 58 -1.05 6.75 2.69
N GLY A 59 -1.97 7.71 2.71
CA GLY A 59 -3.28 7.56 2.06
C GLY A 59 -3.17 7.38 0.55
N LEU A 60 -2.35 8.20 -0.11
CA LEU A 60 -2.07 8.10 -1.56
C LEU A 60 -1.47 6.74 -1.93
N VAL A 61 -0.45 6.30 -1.17
CA VAL A 61 0.22 5.00 -1.36
C VAL A 61 -0.75 3.85 -1.21
N GLY A 62 -1.58 3.87 -0.17
CA GLY A 62 -2.62 2.87 0.03
C GLY A 62 -3.63 2.82 -1.12
N ALA A 63 -4.09 3.98 -1.59
CA ALA A 63 -5.05 4.09 -2.68
C ALA A 63 -4.46 3.61 -4.02
N ALA A 64 -3.20 3.96 -4.30
CA ALA A 64 -2.49 3.56 -5.51
C ALA A 64 -2.30 2.03 -5.57
N TYR A 65 -1.93 1.42 -4.44
CA TYR A 65 -1.85 -0.03 -4.31
C TYR A 65 -3.19 -0.73 -4.57
N VAL A 66 -4.25 -0.29 -3.87
CA VAL A 66 -5.59 -0.90 -3.99
C VAL A 66 -6.12 -0.76 -5.43
N SER A 67 -5.89 0.38 -6.07
CA SER A 67 -6.27 0.60 -7.46
C SER A 67 -5.56 -0.37 -8.41
N ALA A 68 -4.25 -0.52 -8.29
CA ALA A 68 -3.48 -1.44 -9.14
C ALA A 68 -3.85 -2.91 -8.91
N LEU A 69 -4.06 -3.31 -7.65
CA LEU A 69 -4.52 -4.66 -7.28
C LEU A 69 -5.89 -4.96 -7.89
N ARG A 70 -6.84 -4.02 -7.80
CA ARG A 70 -8.18 -4.17 -8.41
C ARG A 70 -8.10 -4.25 -9.92
N ALA A 71 -7.26 -3.44 -10.56
CA ALA A 71 -7.08 -3.45 -12.02
C ALA A 71 -6.58 -4.82 -12.50
N GLU A 72 -5.54 -5.38 -11.86
CA GLU A 72 -5.03 -6.72 -12.21
C GLU A 72 -6.06 -7.83 -12.03
N CYS A 73 -6.87 -7.76 -10.96
CA CYS A 73 -7.96 -8.71 -10.75
C CYS A 73 -9.04 -8.59 -11.83
N ALA A 74 -9.42 -7.35 -12.18
CA ALA A 74 -10.41 -7.06 -13.20
C ALA A 74 -9.97 -7.58 -14.59
N GLU A 75 -8.72 -7.36 -14.98
CA GLU A 75 -8.15 -7.86 -16.24
C GLU A 75 -8.26 -9.39 -16.36
N ARG A 76 -8.23 -10.10 -15.24
CA ARG A 76 -8.29 -11.57 -15.18
C ARG A 76 -9.67 -12.11 -14.81
N SER A 77 -10.68 -11.24 -14.73
CA SER A 77 -12.05 -11.60 -14.34
C SER A 77 -12.13 -12.32 -12.98
N VAL A 78 -11.26 -11.94 -12.05
CA VAL A 78 -11.26 -12.45 -10.67
C VAL A 78 -11.81 -11.36 -9.75
N ALA A 79 -12.63 -11.75 -8.77
CA ALA A 79 -13.11 -10.82 -7.76
C ALA A 79 -11.92 -10.28 -6.94
N PRO A 80 -11.73 -8.96 -6.86
CA PRO A 80 -10.66 -8.41 -6.05
C PRO A 80 -10.96 -8.59 -4.55
N PRO A 81 -9.92 -8.73 -3.72
CA PRO A 81 -10.05 -8.59 -2.27
C PRO A 81 -10.75 -7.30 -1.88
N THR A 82 -11.54 -7.37 -0.82
CA THR A 82 -12.13 -6.20 -0.19
C THR A 82 -11.05 -5.30 0.42
N LEU A 83 -11.40 -4.03 0.63
CA LEU A 83 -10.50 -3.10 1.31
C LEU A 83 -10.19 -3.59 2.73
N ASP A 84 -11.19 -4.11 3.44
CA ASP A 84 -11.03 -4.64 4.80
C ASP A 84 -10.06 -5.84 4.85
N GLU A 85 -10.18 -6.80 3.93
CA GLU A 85 -9.22 -7.92 3.81
C GLU A 85 -7.79 -7.43 3.53
N THR A 86 -7.66 -6.41 2.68
CA THR A 86 -6.36 -5.81 2.37
C THR A 86 -5.76 -5.13 3.59
N LEU A 87 -6.53 -4.30 4.30
CA LEU A 87 -6.07 -3.55 5.46
C LEU A 87 -5.74 -4.47 6.64
N LYS A 88 -6.53 -5.52 6.89
CA LYS A 88 -6.27 -6.49 7.96
C LYS A 88 -4.96 -7.27 7.77
N ALA A 89 -4.48 -7.42 6.54
CA ALA A 89 -3.22 -8.10 6.25
C ALA A 89 -1.98 -7.22 6.56
N ILE A 90 -2.10 -5.90 6.51
CA ILE A 90 -0.96 -4.97 6.61
C ILE A 90 -0.14 -5.16 7.90
N PRO A 91 -0.74 -5.23 9.11
CA PRO A 91 0.04 -5.40 10.34
C PRO A 91 0.90 -6.66 10.35
N PHE A 92 0.49 -7.74 9.67
CA PHE A 92 1.28 -8.99 9.62
C PHE A 92 2.57 -8.87 8.81
N ALA A 93 2.66 -7.89 7.92
CA ALA A 93 3.86 -7.62 7.13
C ALA A 93 4.74 -6.51 7.71
N MET A 94 4.28 -5.80 8.75
CA MET A 94 5.05 -4.77 9.42
C MET A 94 5.93 -5.40 10.48
N ASN A 95 7.24 -5.41 10.22
CA ASN A 95 8.21 -5.83 11.21
C ASN A 95 8.53 -4.65 12.15
N GLU A 96 7.91 -4.62 13.32
CA GLU A 96 8.12 -3.57 14.33
C GLU A 96 9.58 -3.44 14.76
N ALA A 97 10.36 -4.54 14.79
CA ALA A 97 11.79 -4.48 15.11
C ALA A 97 12.60 -3.76 14.03
N ARG A 98 12.16 -3.82 12.76
CA ARG A 98 12.75 -3.07 11.65
C ARG A 98 12.27 -1.62 11.61
N TYR A 99 11.05 -1.35 12.06
CA TYR A 99 10.41 -0.05 11.99
C TYR A 99 9.88 0.43 13.35
N PRO A 100 10.76 0.60 14.36
CA PRO A 100 10.33 0.87 15.74
C PRO A 100 9.65 2.25 15.93
N SER A 101 9.84 3.16 14.98
CA SER A 101 9.27 4.52 15.00
C SER A 101 7.97 4.66 14.20
N VAL A 102 7.49 3.58 13.57
CA VAL A 102 6.23 3.60 12.82
C VAL A 102 5.08 3.36 13.79
N ASP A 103 4.18 4.34 13.93
CA ASP A 103 2.93 4.18 14.66
C ASP A 103 1.93 3.44 13.76
N VAL A 104 1.88 2.12 13.91
CA VAL A 104 1.03 1.23 13.11
C VAL A 104 -0.45 1.61 13.26
N GLU A 105 -0.90 1.96 14.47
CA GLU A 105 -2.29 2.31 14.71
C GLU A 105 -2.67 3.61 13.99
N ALA A 106 -1.83 4.64 14.09
CA ALA A 106 -2.05 5.90 13.39
C ALA A 106 -2.04 5.72 11.87
N LEU A 107 -1.10 4.93 11.36
CA LEU A 107 -1.01 4.57 9.95
C LEU A 107 -2.30 3.87 9.48
N MET A 108 -2.80 2.88 10.22
CA MET A 108 -4.04 2.18 9.87
C MET A 108 -5.26 3.10 9.91
N ARG A 109 -5.32 4.06 10.85
CA ARG A 109 -6.40 5.08 10.88
C ARG A 109 -6.40 5.95 9.63
N VAL A 110 -5.22 6.41 9.18
CA VAL A 110 -5.09 7.21 7.94
C VAL A 110 -5.58 6.41 6.74
N LEU A 111 -5.14 5.16 6.59
CA LEU A 111 -5.55 4.32 5.46
C LEU A 111 -7.06 4.08 5.42
N ALA A 112 -7.67 3.79 6.56
CA ALA A 112 -9.11 3.56 6.65
C ALA A 112 -9.93 4.82 6.32
N ALA A 113 -9.42 6.01 6.64
CA ALA A 113 -10.08 7.28 6.36
C ALA A 113 -9.93 7.72 4.89
N ASP A 114 -8.70 7.63 4.35
CA ASP A 114 -8.36 8.27 3.08
C ASP A 114 -8.71 7.41 1.86
N ILE A 115 -8.44 6.10 1.92
CA ILE A 115 -8.56 5.22 0.76
C ILE A 115 -9.98 5.24 0.17
N PRO A 116 -11.08 5.09 0.95
CA PRO A 116 -12.43 5.07 0.39
C PRO A 116 -12.78 6.29 -0.46
N GLY A 117 -12.29 7.48 -0.07
CA GLY A 117 -12.51 8.72 -0.81
C GLY A 117 -11.70 8.83 -2.11
N MET A 118 -10.58 8.11 -2.20
CA MET A 118 -9.64 8.18 -3.32
C MET A 118 -9.88 7.11 -4.39
N VAL A 119 -10.26 5.89 -3.98
CA VAL A 119 -10.52 4.79 -4.94
C VAL A 119 -12.00 4.62 -5.29
N GLY A 120 -12.86 5.49 -4.75
CA GLY A 120 -14.31 5.39 -4.82
C GLY A 120 -14.87 4.35 -3.84
N GLN A 121 -15.97 4.68 -3.19
CA GLN A 121 -16.79 3.69 -2.49
C GLN A 121 -17.36 2.72 -3.54
N LEU A 122 -17.18 1.42 -3.32
CA LEU A 122 -18.01 0.40 -3.94
C LEU A 122 -19.41 0.49 -3.34
#